data_AF-A0A6G2D9R0-F1
#
_entry.id   AF-A0A6G2D9R0-F1
#
_cell.length_a   1.000
_cell.length_b   1.000
_cell.length_c   1.000
_cell.angle_alpha   90.00
_cell.angle_beta   90.00
_cell.angle_gamma   90.00
#
_symmetry.space_group_name_H-M   'P 1'
#
loop_
_entity.id
_entity.type
_entity.pdbx_description
1 polymer ?
#
loop_
_entity_poly.entity_id
_entity_poly.type
_entity_poly.pdbx_seq_one_letter_code
_entity_poly.pdbx_strand_id
1 'polypeptide(L)' 'VYGKDVAEKFGVEEMEVTDEVFRSKYARHFDQAENRMHTIKAVMAATLGNLYIPKV' A
#
# COMPACT_ATOMS: atom_id res chain seq x y z
N VAL A 1 20.00 3.58 -0.04
CA VAL A 1 21.16 3.37 0.86
C VAL A 1 20.73 3.33 2.32
N TYR A 2 19.62 3.96 2.71
CA TYR A 2 19.06 3.92 4.08
C TYR A 2 19.03 2.55 4.78
N GLY A 3 18.46 1.51 4.16
CA GLY A 3 18.41 0.17 4.79
C GLY A 3 19.78 -0.43 5.09
N LYS A 4 20.79 -0.13 4.26
CA LYS A 4 22.18 -0.54 4.51
C LYS A 4 22.79 0.22 5.69
N ASP A 5 22.55 1.53 5.77
CA ASP A 5 23.03 2.37 6.88
C ASP A 5 22.44 1.93 8.23
N VAL A 6 21.19 1.48 8.25
CA VAL A 6 20.52 0.95 9.46
C VAL A 6 21.13 -0.38 9.88
N ALA A 7 21.36 -1.29 8.92
CA ALA A 7 22.01 -2.56 9.19
C ALA A 7 23.44 -2.37 9.76
N GLU A 8 24.22 -1.45 9.20
CA GLU A 8 25.59 -1.18 9.69
C GLU A 8 25.62 -0.55 11.09
N LYS A 9 24.68 0.34 11.42
CA LYS A 9 24.67 1.06 12.70
C LYS A 9 24.02 0.28 13.84
N PHE A 10 23.00 -0.52 13.53
CA PHE A 10 22.15 -1.16 14.53
C PHE A 10 22.13 -2.69 14.43
N GLY A 11 22.71 -3.27 13.36
CA GLY A 11 22.71 -4.72 13.14
C GLY A 11 21.33 -5.28 12.80
N VAL A 12 20.39 -4.43 12.39
CA VAL A 12 19.00 -4.81 12.09
C VAL A 12 18.78 -4.73 10.58
N GLU A 13 18.48 -5.87 9.97
CA GLU A 13 18.22 -5.97 8.52
C GLU A 13 16.72 -5.85 8.18
N GLU A 14 15.85 -6.19 9.13
CA GLU A 14 14.39 -6.20 8.98
C GLU A 14 13.75 -5.54 10.21
N MET A 15 12.73 -4.71 10.02
CA MET A 15 12.16 -3.89 11.10
C MET A 15 10.70 -4.29 11.40
N GLU A 16 9.73 -3.70 10.71
CA GLU A 16 8.30 -3.91 10.96
C GLU A 16 7.74 -5.21 10.37
N VAL A 17 8.42 -5.75 9.36
CA VAL A 17 8.05 -6.99 8.68
C VAL A 17 9.31 -7.67 8.14
N THR A 18 9.36 -9.00 8.22
CA THR A 18 10.46 -9.80 7.67
C THR A 18 10.29 -9.98 6.16
N ASP A 19 11.39 -10.20 5.42
CA ASP A 19 11.34 -10.43 3.96
C ASP A 19 10.57 -11.71 3.62
N GLU A 20 10.65 -12.73 4.49
CA GLU A 20 9.86 -13.96 4.36
C GLU A 20 8.35 -13.67 4.32
N VAL A 21 7.84 -12.89 5.27
CA VAL A 21 6.43 -12.52 5.32
C VAL A 21 6.08 -11.56 4.19
N PHE A 22 6.95 -10.60 3.90
CA PHE A 22 6.77 -9.63 2.83
C PHE A 22 6.63 -10.31 1.47
N ARG A 23 7.37 -11.38 1.19
CA ARG A 23 7.29 -12.13 -0.08
C ARG A 23 6.39 -13.37 -0.02
N SER A 24 5.71 -13.59 1.09
CA SER A 24 4.84 -14.76 1.27
C SER A 24 3.57 -14.68 0.44
N LYS A 25 2.85 -15.81 0.31
CA LYS A 25 1.50 -15.88 -0.28
C LYS A 25 0.44 -15.07 0.48
N TYR A 26 0.75 -14.61 1.69
CA TYR A 26 -0.14 -13.77 2.49
C TYR A 26 0.05 -12.27 2.19
N ALA A 27 1.08 -11.92 1.40
CA ALA A 27 1.37 -10.54 1.02
C ALA A 27 0.28 -9.98 0.10
N ARG A 28 -0.36 -8.89 0.53
CA ARG A 28 -1.38 -8.14 -0.24
C ARG A 28 -1.01 -6.68 -0.49
N HIS A 29 0.18 -6.26 -0.06
CA HIS A 29 0.57 -4.85 -0.08
C HIS A 29 0.70 -4.29 -1.50
N PHE A 30 1.04 -5.12 -2.50
CA PHE A 30 1.04 -4.69 -3.92
C PHE A 30 -0.39 -4.48 -4.45
N ASP A 31 -1.29 -5.44 -4.23
CA ASP A 31 -2.73 -5.28 -4.58
C ASP A 31 -3.32 -4.05 -3.86
N GLN A 32 -2.97 -3.86 -2.59
CA GLN A 32 -3.39 -2.71 -1.79
C GLN A 32 -2.84 -1.39 -2.34
N ALA A 33 -1.58 -1.38 -2.80
CA ALA A 33 -0.95 -0.21 -3.39
C ALA A 33 -1.61 0.16 -4.73
N GLU A 34 -1.89 -0.82 -5.60
CA GLU A 34 -2.61 -0.60 -6.85
C GLU A 34 -4.02 -0.06 -6.61
N ASN A 35 -4.73 -0.66 -5.63
CA ASN A 35 -6.08 -0.25 -5.27
C ASN A 35 -6.18 1.21 -4.82
N ARG A 36 -5.08 1.87 -4.43
CA ARG A 36 -5.08 3.32 -4.16
C ARG A 36 -5.61 4.11 -5.35
N MET A 37 -5.21 3.77 -6.57
CA MET A 37 -5.68 4.47 -7.78
C MET A 37 -7.17 4.24 -8.00
N HIS A 38 -7.62 2.99 -7.85
CA HIS A 38 -9.02 2.62 -8.05
C HIS A 38 -9.95 3.26 -7.02
N THR A 39 -9.57 3.23 -5.74
CA THR A 39 -10.38 3.83 -4.68
C THR A 39 -10.44 5.34 -4.81
N ILE A 40 -9.31 6.00 -5.11
CA ILE A 40 -9.29 7.45 -5.35
C ILE A 40 -10.15 7.82 -6.55
N LYS A 41 -10.08 7.04 -7.65
CA LYS A 41 -10.94 7.23 -8.81
C LYS A 41 -12.41 7.14 -8.46
N ALA A 42 -12.82 6.15 -7.66
CA ALA A 42 -14.20 6.01 -7.21
C ALA A 42 -14.65 7.22 -6.39
N VAL A 43 -13.81 7.70 -5.47
CA VAL A 43 -14.09 8.91 -4.69
C VAL A 43 -14.27 10.13 -5.61
N MET A 44 -13.34 10.34 -6.56
CA MET A 44 -13.44 11.44 -7.52
C MET A 44 -14.68 11.34 -8.40
N ALA A 45 -15.01 10.14 -8.90
CA ALA A 45 -16.19 9.93 -9.75
C ALA A 45 -17.49 10.20 -8.98
N ALA A 46 -17.60 9.70 -7.74
CA ALA A 46 -18.78 9.89 -6.90
C ALA A 46 -18.99 11.36 -6.50
N THR A 47 -17.89 12.10 -6.28
CA THR A 47 -17.95 13.47 -5.75
C THR A 47 -17.93 14.56 -6.83
N LEU A 48 -17.30 14.31 -7.98
CA LEU A 48 -17.06 15.30 -9.04
C LEU A 48 -17.52 14.83 -10.44
N GLY A 49 -18.03 13.60 -10.57
CA GLY A 49 -18.35 13.00 -11.87
C GLY A 49 -19.77 13.25 -12.41
N ASN A 50 -20.59 14.07 -11.75
CA ASN A 50 -22.02 14.27 -12.08
C ASN A 50 -22.81 12.96 -12.24
N LEU A 51 -22.48 11.96 -11.40
CA LEU A 51 -23.18 10.67 -11.40
C LEU A 51 -24.54 10.81 -10.72
N TYR A 52 -25.58 10.19 -11.30
CA TYR A 52 -26.88 10.07 -10.66
C TYR A 52 -26.84 8.93 -9.62
N ILE A 53 -26.80 9.29 -8.33
CA ILE A 53 -26.78 8.36 -7.20
C ILE A 53 -28.00 8.67 -6.32
N PRO A 54 -29.18 8.08 -6.60
CA PRO A 54 -30.45 8.45 -5.94
C PRO A 54 -30.54 8.00 -4.48
N LYS A 55 -29.73 7.02 -4.08
CA LYS A 55 -29.58 6.54 -2.70
C LYS A 55 -28.27 5.76 -2.60
N VAL A 56 -27.64 5.80 -1.43
CA VAL A 56 -26.46 4.98 -1.08
C VAL A 56 -26.84 3.67 -0.42
#